data_AF-A0A8R1EU77-F1
#
_entry.id   AF-A0A8R1EU77-F1
#
_cell.length_a   1.000
_cell.length_b   1.000
_cell.length_c   1.000
_cell.angle_alpha   90.00
_cell.angle_beta   90.00
_cell.angle_gamma   90.00
#
_symmetry.space_group_name_H-M   'P 1'
#
loop_
_entity.id
_entity.type
_entity.pdbx_description
1 polymer ?
#
loop_
_entity_poly.entity_id
_entity_poly.type
_entity_poly.pdbx_seq_one_letter_code
_entity_poly.pdbx_strand_id
1 'polypeptide(L)'
;MYSIRNRRLKAQLILLYRMVSGASYFPDLNSFISFASSSRRPMLLKFHLPQTNDFFSITVPIWNSIVRNISTFLTPSQFEQLVVSSISRF
;
A
#
# COMPACT_ATOMS: atom_id res chain seq x y z
N MET A 1 -21.98 6.20 4.38
CA MET A 1 -21.40 7.53 4.16
C MET A 1 -19.89 7.40 4.00
N TYR A 2 -19.33 7.69 2.82
CA TYR A 2 -17.87 7.69 2.62
C TYR A 2 -17.27 8.99 3.17
N SER A 3 -16.62 8.92 4.34
CA SER A 3 -15.93 10.06 4.93
C SER A 3 -14.81 10.59 4.03
N ILE A 4 -14.55 11.89 4.03
CA ILE A 4 -13.43 12.54 3.30
C ILE A 4 -12.09 11.87 3.64
N ARG A 5 -11.94 11.42 4.88
CA ARG A 5 -10.77 10.66 5.36
C ARG A 5 -10.55 9.37 4.57
N ASN A 6 -11.62 8.63 4.29
CA ASN A 6 -11.59 7.36 3.57
C ASN A 6 -11.21 7.57 2.08
N ARG A 7 -11.68 8.67 1.49
CA ARG A 7 -11.28 9.05 0.11
C ARG A 7 -9.80 9.40 0.02
N ARG A 8 -9.29 10.18 0.98
CA ARG A 8 -7.86 10.53 1.06
C ARG A 8 -6.99 9.28 1.22
N LEU A 9 -7.35 8.39 2.14
CA LEU A 9 -6.62 7.14 2.36
C LEU A 9 -6.61 6.25 1.11
N LYS A 10 -7.76 6.10 0.43
CA LYS A 10 -7.83 5.36 -0.84
C LYS A 10 -6.84 5.91 -1.86
N ALA A 11 -6.81 7.24 -2.06
CA ALA A 11 -5.90 7.88 -3.00
C ALA A 11 -4.43 7.64 -2.65
N GLN A 12 -4.08 7.71 -1.36
CA GLN A 12 -2.73 7.42 -0.88
C GLN A 12 -2.31 5.97 -1.14
N LEU A 13 -3.19 5.00 -0.89
CA LEU A 13 -2.90 3.58 -1.16
C LEU A 13 -2.77 3.27 -2.65
N ILE A 14 -3.60 3.89 -3.50
CA ILE A 14 -3.49 3.76 -4.96
C ILE A 14 -2.18 4.36 -5.45
N LEU A 15 -1.78 5.51 -4.92
CA LEU A 15 -0.49 6.13 -5.25
C LEU A 15 0.68 5.22 -4.86
N LEU A 16 0.63 4.64 -3.65
CA LEU A 16 1.63 3.67 -3.20
C LEU A 16 1.70 2.46 -4.14
N TYR A 17 0.57 1.91 -4.56
CA TYR A 17 0.54 0.83 -5.55
C TYR A 17 1.24 1.24 -6.84
N ARG A 18 0.95 2.43 -7.37
CA ARG A 18 1.57 2.93 -8.61
C ARG A 18 3.07 3.12 -8.48
N MET A 19 3.56 3.63 -7.35
CA MET A 19 5.00 3.75 -7.09
C MET A 19 5.67 2.38 -7.12
N VAL A 20 5.10 1.43 -6.39
CA VAL A 20 5.64 0.08 -6.24
C VAL A 20 5.53 -0.75 -7.54
N SER A 21 4.50 -0.52 -8.34
CA SER A 21 4.32 -1.18 -9.65
C SER A 21 5.13 -0.53 -10.78
N GLY A 22 5.91 0.52 -10.49
CA GLY A 22 6.67 1.27 -11.50
C GLY A 22 5.82 2.17 -12.41
N ALA A 23 4.54 2.37 -12.11
CA ALA A 23 3.64 3.25 -12.86
C ALA A 23 3.76 4.74 -12.44
N SER A 24 4.43 5.02 -11.32
CA SER A 24 4.77 6.37 -10.87
C SER A 24 6.24 6.40 -10.48
N TYR A 25 6.99 7.37 -11.00
CA TYR A 25 8.39 7.55 -10.64
C TYR A 25 8.50 8.12 -9.22
N PHE A 26 9.31 7.46 -8.39
CA PHE A 26 9.75 7.98 -7.09
C PHE A 26 11.24 7.68 -6.94
N PRO A 27 12.11 8.70 -6.77
CA PRO A 27 13.55 8.49 -6.64
C PRO A 27 13.85 7.66 -5.40
N ASP A 28 14.75 6.69 -5.52
CA ASP A 28 15.23 5.84 -4.43
C ASP A 28 14.13 5.14 -3.62
N LEU A 29 13.01 4.74 -4.25
CA LEU A 29 11.91 4.02 -3.57
C LEU A 29 12.39 2.83 -2.74
N ASN A 30 13.37 2.08 -3.26
CA ASN A 30 13.98 0.92 -2.59
C ASN A 30 14.71 1.27 -1.29
N SER A 31 15.14 2.53 -1.13
CA SER A 31 15.75 3.05 0.11
C SER A 31 14.70 3.23 1.22
N PHE A 32 13.45 3.52 0.85
CA PHE A 32 12.35 3.73 1.79
C PHE A 32 11.54 2.47 2.05
N ILE A 33 11.16 1.76 0.99
CA ILE A 33 10.32 0.57 1.06
C ILE A 33 10.86 -0.55 0.16
N SER A 34 10.70 -1.79 0.59
CA SER A 34 10.95 -2.95 -0.26
C SER A 34 9.87 -3.99 -0.06
N PHE A 35 9.68 -4.90 -1.01
CA PHE A 35 8.84 -6.06 -0.74
C PHE A 35 9.45 -6.95 0.35
N ALA A 36 8.60 -7.52 1.18
CA ALA A 36 8.96 -8.62 2.04
C ALA A 36 9.18 -9.85 1.15
N SER A 37 10.32 -10.52 1.33
CA SER A 37 10.69 -11.75 0.64
C SER A 37 9.85 -12.96 1.11
N SER A 38 8.53 -12.86 1.01
CA SER A 38 7.58 -13.88 1.45
C SER A 38 6.78 -14.40 0.27
N SER A 39 7.00 -15.68 -0.07
CA SER A 39 6.24 -16.37 -1.12
C SER A 39 4.74 -16.45 -0.83
N ARG A 40 4.35 -16.41 0.46
CA ARG A 40 2.94 -16.43 0.90
C ARG A 40 2.29 -15.05 0.93
N ARG A 41 3.08 -13.97 0.90
CA ARG A 41 2.60 -12.58 1.02
C ARG A 41 3.42 -11.67 0.09
N PRO A 42 3.26 -11.82 -1.22
CA PRO A 42 4.12 -11.16 -2.21
C PRO A 42 3.97 -9.64 -2.23
N MET A 43 2.84 -9.10 -1.76
CA MET A 43 2.57 -7.66 -1.74
C MET A 43 2.96 -6.98 -0.42
N LEU A 44 3.47 -7.71 0.57
CA LEU A 44 3.77 -7.13 1.88
C LEU A 44 5.01 -6.24 1.76
N LEU A 45 4.96 -5.03 2.31
CA LEU A 45 6.04 -4.06 2.25
C LEU A 45 6.81 -3.99 3.57
N LYS A 46 8.13 -3.96 3.49
CA LYS A 46 9.05 -3.59 4.57
C LYS A 46 9.38 -2.11 4.42
N PHE A 47 9.33 -1.38 5.52
CA PHE A 47 9.73 0.01 5.60
C PHE A 47 11.10 0.10 6.26
N HIS A 48 12.07 0.75 5.61
CA HIS A 48 13.48 0.75 6.03
C HIS A 48 13.90 2.02 6.75
N LEU A 49 13.27 3.16 6.46
CA LEU A 49 13.71 4.46 6.95
C LEU A 49 12.68 5.08 7.92
N PRO A 50 12.77 4.85 9.24
CA PRO A 50 11.83 5.39 10.21
C PRO A 50 12.11 6.88 10.49
N GLN A 51 12.09 7.74 9.47
CA GLN A 51 11.91 9.16 9.72
C GLN A 51 10.46 9.36 10.17
N THR A 52 10.30 10.03 11.31
CA THR A 52 9.01 10.21 11.97
C THR A 52 8.09 11.08 11.13
N ASN A 53 6.93 10.52 10.77
CA ASN A 53 5.78 11.19 10.13
C ASN A 53 5.82 11.34 8.59
N ASP A 54 6.51 10.44 7.90
CA ASP A 54 6.50 10.39 6.43
C ASP A 54 5.28 9.67 5.85
N PHE A 55 5.01 9.93 4.57
CA PHE A 55 3.94 9.27 3.80
C PHE A 55 3.96 7.74 3.97
N PHE A 56 5.15 7.12 3.92
CA PHE A 56 5.33 5.68 4.06
C PHE A 56 5.09 5.18 5.48
N SER A 57 5.41 5.96 6.52
CA SER A 57 5.20 5.53 7.91
C SER A 57 3.72 5.37 8.24
N ILE A 58 2.84 6.14 7.58
CA ILE A 58 1.39 6.04 7.73
C ILE A 58 0.80 4.99 6.77
N THR A 59 1.22 4.99 5.51
CA THR A 59 0.58 4.16 4.47
C THR A 59 1.01 2.70 4.48
N VAL A 60 2.28 2.39 4.80
CA VAL A 60 2.80 1.01 4.78
C VAL A 60 2.10 0.09 5.80
N PRO A 61 1.85 0.50 7.06
CA PRO A 61 1.11 -0.33 8.00
C PRO A 61 -0.33 -0.63 7.54
N ILE A 62 -1.01 0.36 6.95
CA ILE A 62 -2.37 0.21 6.44
C ILE A 62 -2.38 -0.67 5.19
N TRP A 63 -1.43 -0.47 4.28
CA TRP A 63 -1.24 -1.35 3.14
C TRP A 63 -1.07 -2.80 3.59
N ASN A 64 -0.14 -3.04 4.53
CA ASN A 64 0.16 -4.37 5.04
C ASN A 64 -1.03 -5.02 5.71
N SER A 65 -1.90 -4.27 6.40
CA SER A 65 -3.10 -4.83 7.01
C SER A 65 -4.13 -5.28 5.97
N ILE A 66 -4.27 -4.54 4.87
CA ILE A 66 -5.16 -4.85 3.75
C ILE A 66 -4.65 -6.08 2.96
N VAL A 67 -3.36 -6.12 2.63
CA VAL A 67 -2.80 -7.18 1.78
C VAL A 67 -2.33 -8.42 2.56
N ARG A 68 -2.43 -8.43 3.91
CA ARG A 68 -1.90 -9.49 4.78
C ARG A 68 -2.31 -10.91 4.37
N ASN A 69 -3.53 -11.06 3.89
CA ASN A 69 -4.13 -12.35 3.55
C ASN A 69 -4.11 -12.64 2.04
N ILE A 70 -3.43 -11.81 1.25
CA ILE A 70 -3.33 -11.96 -0.19
C ILE A 70 -2.06 -12.75 -0.53
N SER A 71 -2.24 -13.89 -1.18
CA SER A 71 -1.14 -14.81 -1.56
C SER A 71 -0.58 -14.57 -2.96
N THR A 72 -1.21 -13.70 -3.75
CA THR A 72 -0.83 -13.39 -5.13
C THR A 72 -0.59 -11.89 -5.32
N PHE A 73 0.14 -11.53 -6.38
CA PHE A 73 0.27 -10.12 -6.74
C PHE A 73 -0.99 -9.67 -7.49
N LEU A 74 -1.72 -8.70 -6.93
CA LEU A 74 -2.96 -8.21 -7.51
C LEU A 74 -2.69 -7.23 -8.64
N THR A 75 -3.55 -7.26 -9.67
CA THR A 75 -3.58 -6.22 -10.71
C THR A 75 -4.11 -4.90 -10.14
N PRO A 76 -3.90 -3.75 -10.81
CA PRO A 76 -4.34 -2.45 -10.30
C PRO A 76 -5.84 -2.40 -9.97
N SER A 77 -6.68 -2.98 -10.84
CA SER A 77 -8.13 -3.03 -10.65
C SER A 77 -8.54 -3.90 -9.46
N GLN A 78 -7.89 -5.06 -9.28
CA GLN A 78 -8.14 -5.94 -8.14
C GLN A 78 -7.73 -5.29 -6.82
N PHE A 79 -6.57 -4.61 -6.82
CA PHE A 79 -6.10 -3.87 -5.67
C PHE A 79 -7.06 -2.72 -5.30
N GLU A 80 -7.56 -1.97 -6.28
CA GLU A 80 -8.52 -0.90 -6.03
C GLU A 80 -9.82 -1.43 -5.40
N GLN A 81 -10.36 -2.54 -5.91
CA GLN A 81 -11.54 -3.18 -5.33
C GLN A 81 -11.29 -3.65 -3.89
N LEU A 82 -10.12 -4.24 -3.62
CA LEU A 82 -9.72 -4.66 -2.27
C LEU A 82 -9.66 -3.48 -1.30
N VAL A 83 -9.07 -2.35 -1.73
CA VAL A 83 -8.98 -1.13 -0.93
C VAL A 83 -10.37 -0.57 -0.63
N VAL A 84 -11.25 -0.49 -1.63
CA VAL A 84 -12.64 -0.03 -1.45
C VAL A 84 -13.39 -0.93 -0.46
N SER A 85 -13.28 -2.25 -0.60
CA SER A 85 -13.90 -3.21 0.31
C SER A 85 -13.36 -3.10 1.74
N SER A 86 -12.05 -2.95 1.88
CA SER A 86 -11.39 -2.87 3.20
C SER A 86 -11.72 -1.56 3.92
N ILE A 87 -11.70 -0.43 3.21
CA ILE A 87 -12.01 0.89 3.78
C ILE A 87 -13.49 1.02 4.15
N SER A 88 -14.41 0.35 3.43
CA SER A 88 -15.82 0.28 3.85
C SER A 88 -16.02 -0.44 5.19
N ARG A 89 -15.05 -1.25 5.63
CA ARG A 89 -15.11 -2.04 6.87
C ARG A 89 -14.46 -1.34 8.07
N PHE A 90 -13.69 -0.27 7.82
CA PHE A 90 -13.09 0.60 8.83
C PHE A 90 -14.04 1.77 9.18
#